data_AF-A0A976Q1A7-F1
#
_entry.id   AF-A0A976Q1A7-F1
#
_cell.length_a   1.000
_cell.length_b   1.000
_cell.length_c   1.000
_cell.angle_alpha   90.00
_cell.angle_beta   90.00
_cell.angle_gamma   90.00
#
_symmetry.space_group_name_H-M   'P 1'
#
loop_
_entity.id
_entity.type
_entity.pdbx_description
1 polymer ?
#
loop_
_entity_poly.entity_id
_entity_poly.type
_entity_poly.pdbx_seq_one_letter_code
_entity_poly.pdbx_strand_id
1 'polypeptide(L)' 'MMSKAELARRAGVSPLTIDRVEAGCPCRMDTKRKILEALGLSPSARAEVWPDIDSDN' A
#
# COMPACT_ATOMS: atom_id res chain seq x y z
N MET A 1 -5.08 11.35 -12.99
CA MET A 1 -4.78 11.02 -11.58
C MET A 1 -5.65 9.84 -11.18
N MET A 2 -5.08 8.79 -10.58
CA MET A 2 -5.86 7.65 -10.09
C MET A 2 -6.59 8.04 -8.80
N SER A 3 -7.86 7.71 -8.65
CA SER A 3 -8.60 7.96 -7.39
C SER A 3 -8.33 6.86 -6.37
N LYS A 4 -8.49 7.14 -5.07
CA LYS A 4 -8.32 6.14 -4.00
C LYS A 4 -9.20 4.91 -4.20
N ALA A 5 -10.45 5.12 -4.63
CA ALA A 5 -11.38 4.04 -4.90
C ALA A 5 -10.91 3.15 -6.07
N GLU A 6 -10.29 3.74 -7.09
CA GLU A 6 -9.73 3.01 -8.21
C GLU A 6 -8.49 2.20 -7.80
N LEU A 7 -7.60 2.78 -6.98
CA LEU A 7 -6.46 2.06 -6.41
C LEU A 7 -6.92 0.88 -5.54
N ALA A 8 -7.92 1.10 -4.68
CA ALA A 8 -8.48 0.07 -3.82
C ALA A 8 -9.05 -1.11 -4.63
N ARG A 9 -9.79 -0.80 -5.71
CA ARG A 9 -10.31 -1.83 -6.63
C ARG A 9 -9.21 -2.63 -7.28
N ARG A 10 -8.16 -1.97 -7.80
CA ARG A 10 -7.02 -2.64 -8.46
C ARG A 10 -6.23 -3.51 -7.49
N ALA A 11 -6.04 -3.04 -6.26
CA ALA A 11 -5.35 -3.78 -5.20
C ALA A 11 -6.22 -4.87 -4.55
N GLY A 12 -7.51 -4.96 -4.87
CA GLY A 12 -8.41 -5.93 -4.24
C GLY A 12 -8.57 -5.70 -2.72
N VAL A 13 -8.55 -4.43 -2.28
CA VAL A 13 -8.75 -4.04 -0.88
C VAL A 13 -9.89 -3.03 -0.75
N SER A 14 -10.39 -2.83 0.46
CA SER A 14 -11.43 -1.81 0.67
C SER A 14 -10.83 -0.40 0.59
N PRO A 15 -11.59 0.60 0.10
CA PRO A 15 -11.15 2.00 0.12
C PRO A 15 -10.70 2.48 1.51
N LEU A 16 -11.41 2.04 2.56
CA LEU A 16 -11.05 2.30 3.95
C LEU A 16 -9.66 1.76 4.34
N THR A 17 -9.23 0.66 3.71
CA THR A 17 -7.88 0.12 3.93
C THR A 17 -6.83 1.05 3.33
N ILE A 18 -7.09 1.62 2.15
CA ILE A 18 -6.22 2.63 1.53
C ILE A 18 -6.16 3.88 2.42
N ASP A 19 -7.30 4.38 2.90
CA ASP A 19 -7.34 5.55 3.79
C ASP A 19 -6.52 5.33 5.08
N ARG A 20 -6.58 4.13 5.67
CA ARG A 20 -5.75 3.77 6.83
C ARG A 20 -4.27 3.73 6.50
N VAL A 21 -3.90 3.20 5.33
CA VAL A 21 -2.50 3.15 4.88
C VAL A 21 -1.97 4.56 4.65
N GLU A 22 -2.76 5.46 4.03
CA GLU A 22 -2.38 6.86 3.85
C GLU A 22 -2.30 7.63 5.18
N ALA A 23 -3.07 7.22 6.19
CA ALA A 23 -2.99 7.74 7.55
C ALA A 23 -1.80 7.17 8.37
N GLY A 24 -0.93 6.35 7.75
CA GLY A 24 0.24 5.77 8.42
C GLY A 24 -0.09 4.60 9.37
N CYS A 25 -1.30 4.04 9.30
CA CYS A 25 -1.66 2.90 10.15
C CYS A 25 -0.89 1.63 9.72
N PRO A 26 -0.53 0.76 10.68
CA PRO A 26 0.08 -0.53 10.36
C PRO A 26 -0.88 -1.37 9.52
N CYS A 27 -0.34 -1.96 8.45
CA CYS A 27 -1.07 -2.85 7.57
C CYS A 27 -0.26 -4.12 7.28
N ARG A 28 -0.96 -5.19 6.90
CA ARG A 28 -0.32 -6.48 6.62
C ARG A 28 0.60 -6.38 5.41
N MET A 29 1.67 -7.17 5.41
CA MET A 29 2.59 -7.27 4.26
C MET A 29 1.87 -7.65 2.95
N ASP A 30 0.81 -8.44 3.04
CA ASP A 30 -0.06 -8.78 1.91
C ASP A 30 -0.74 -7.55 1.30
N THR A 31 -1.27 -6.65 2.14
CA THR A 31 -1.88 -5.38 1.73
C THR A 31 -0.86 -4.49 1.03
N LYS A 32 0.35 -4.36 1.59
CA LYS A 32 1.43 -3.57 0.97
C LYS A 32 1.82 -4.12 -0.41
N ARG A 33 1.92 -5.45 -0.54
CA ARG A 33 2.21 -6.12 -1.81
C ARG A 33 1.12 -5.84 -2.87
N LYS A 34 -0.15 -6.01 -2.51
CA LYS A 34 -1.30 -5.72 -3.38
C LYS A 34 -1.33 -4.26 -3.85
N ILE A 35 -0.99 -3.32 -2.97
CA ILE A 35 -0.93 -1.90 -3.31
C ILE A 35 0.23 -1.62 -4.29
N LEU A 36 1.41 -2.21 -4.08
CA LEU A 36 2.54 -2.10 -5.02
C LEU A 36 2.17 -2.61 -6.41
N GLU A 37 1.59 -3.81 -6.47
CA GLU A 37 1.15 -4.42 -7.72
C GLU A 37 0.11 -3.56 -8.45
N ALA A 38 -0.86 -2.99 -7.71
CA ALA A 38 -1.87 -2.08 -8.27
C ALA A 38 -1.28 -0.76 -8.79
N LEU A 39 -0.15 -0.31 -8.24
CA LEU A 39 0.61 0.84 -8.71
C LEU A 39 1.58 0.48 -9.85
N GLY A 40 1.72 -0.80 -10.21
CA GLY A 40 2.68 -1.27 -11.20
C GLY A 40 4.14 -1.22 -10.73
N LEU A 41 4.35 -1.20 -9.42
CA LEU A 41 5.67 -1.13 -8.79
C LEU A 41 6.20 -2.53 -8.46
N SER A 42 7.52 -2.69 -8.52
CA SER A 42 8.16 -3.93 -8.13
C SER A 42 8.13 -4.11 -6.60
N PRO A 43 8.20 -5.36 -6.09
CA PRO A 43 8.31 -5.62 -4.65
C PRO A 43 9.54 -4.98 -4.00
N SER A 44 10.59 -4.68 -4.77
CA SER A 44 11.80 -4.00 -4.29
C SER A 44 11.56 -2.51 -4.00
N ALA A 45 10.58 -1.87 -4.65
CA ALA A 45 10.17 -0.50 -4.36
C ALA A 45 9.44 -0.36 -3.01
N ARG A 46 9.19 -1.48 -2.31
CA ARG A 46 8.53 -1.47 -1.00
C ARG A 46 9.25 -0.58 0.02
N ALA A 47 10.59 -0.60 0.05
CA ALA A 47 11.38 0.20 0.99
C ALA A 47 11.25 1.71 0.73
N GLU A 48 11.02 2.11 -0.52
CA GLU A 48 10.79 3.51 -0.90
C GLU A 48 9.38 3.97 -0.55
N VAL A 49 8.38 3.10 -0.73
CA VAL A 49 6.96 3.42 -0.51
C VAL A 49 6.54 3.26 0.96
N TRP A 50 7.17 2.36 1.72
CA TRP A 50 6.93 2.16 3.16
C TRP A 50 8.25 2.20 3.94
N PRO A 51 8.78 3.41 4.21
CA PRO A 51 10.04 3.57 4.95
C PRO A 51 9.97 3.04 6.39
N ASP A 52 8.78 2.98 6.98
CA ASP A 52 8.58 2.56 8.38
C ASP A 52 8.71 1.04 8.61
N ILE A 53 8.92 0.24 7.56
CA ILE A 53 9.10 -1.22 7.70
C ILE A 53 10.42 -1.56 8.39
N ASP A 54 11.43 -0.70 8.24
CA ASP A 54 12.78 -0.92 8.78
C ASP A 54 12.99 -0.21 10.14
N SER A 55 11.97 0.48 10.67
CA SER A 55 12.06 1.23 11.94
C SER A 55 11.83 0.37 13.20
N ASP A 56 11.59 -0.93 13.04
CA ASP A 56 11.40 -1.91 14.13
C ASP A 56 12.62 -2.87 14.22
N ASN A 57 13.83 -2.31 14.35
CA ASN A 57 15.03 -3.05 14.78
C ASN A 57 15.60 -2.44 16.06
#